data_AF-A0A536AQA4-F1
#
_entry.id   AF-A0A536AQA4-F1
#
_cell.length_a   1.000
_cell.length_b   1.000
_cell.length_c   1.000
_cell.angle_alpha   90.00
_cell.angle_beta   90.00
_cell.angle_gamma   90.00
#
_symmetry.space_group_name_H-M   'P 1'
#
loop_
_entity.id
_entity.type
_entity.pdbx_description
1 polymer ?
#
loop_
_entity_poly.entity_id
_entity_poly.type
_entity_poly.pdbx_seq_one_letter_code
_entity_poly.pdbx_strand_id
1 'polypeptide(L)'
;MLAGPGLPFALVTMVLTPAVAVLVWRRAYSWYRVLTVAAIGSLVVAWGSGQSPYLLPGRLTIGQAIAPPATQAVLLVIAAVLVAVVVPAMGLLYYLDQRSALESPEA
;
A
#
# COMPACT_ATOMS: atom_id res chain seq x y z
N MET A 1 22.72 4.65 -10.17
CA MET A 1 21.54 3.92 -10.68
C MET A 1 21.23 2.60 -9.95
N LEU A 2 21.85 2.30 -8.80
CA LEU A 2 21.53 1.10 -8.01
C LEU A 2 21.30 1.38 -6.52
N ALA A 3 21.19 2.64 -6.09
CA ALA A 3 20.98 3.00 -4.69
C ALA A 3 20.12 4.26 -4.60
N GLY A 4 18.82 4.09 -4.82
CA GLY A 4 17.82 5.14 -4.58
C GLY A 4 17.04 4.84 -3.29
N PRO A 5 16.26 5.81 -2.78
CA PRO A 5 15.43 5.63 -1.57
C PRO A 5 14.43 4.46 -1.67
N GLY A 6 14.10 4.02 -2.89
CA GLY A 6 13.25 2.84 -3.13
C GLY A 6 13.93 1.48 -2.96
N LEU A 7 15.28 1.42 -2.93
CA LEU A 7 16.01 0.15 -2.85
C LEU A 7 15.68 -0.71 -1.62
N PRO A 8 15.65 -0.19 -0.38
CA PRO A 8 15.33 -1.02 0.78
C PRO A 8 13.95 -1.67 0.63
N PHE A 9 12.97 -0.93 0.11
CA PHE A 9 11.63 -1.45 -0.13
C PHE A 9 11.60 -2.51 -1.24
N ALA A 10 12.37 -2.31 -2.31
CA ALA A 10 12.50 -3.31 -3.38
C ALA A 10 13.10 -4.62 -2.84
N LEU A 11 14.12 -4.55 -1.99
CA LEU A 11 14.71 -5.72 -1.34
C LEU A 11 13.71 -6.43 -0.42
N VAL A 12 12.95 -5.67 0.37
CA VAL A 12 11.90 -6.23 1.23
C VAL A 12 10.88 -6.99 0.37
N THR A 13 10.37 -6.41 -0.70
CA THR A 13 9.46 -7.12 -1.62
C THR A 13 10.11 -8.37 -2.21
N MET A 14 11.36 -8.27 -2.66
CA MET A 14 12.09 -9.36 -3.30
C MET A 14 12.30 -10.55 -2.36
N VAL A 15 12.43 -10.32 -1.06
CA VAL A 15 12.54 -11.37 -0.04
C VAL A 15 11.17 -11.88 0.41
N LEU A 16 10.22 -10.98 0.68
CA LEU A 16 8.92 -11.36 1.25
C LEU A 16 8.04 -12.11 0.26
N THR A 17 8.10 -11.78 -1.04
CA THR A 17 7.30 -12.46 -2.07
C THR A 17 7.56 -13.98 -2.12
N PRO A 18 8.81 -14.47 -2.26
CA PRO A 18 9.07 -15.90 -2.21
C PRO A 18 8.83 -16.50 -0.82
N ALA A 19 9.07 -15.77 0.27
CA ALA A 19 8.77 -16.25 1.62
C ALA A 19 7.26 -16.54 1.79
N VAL A 20 6.41 -15.64 1.30
CA VAL A 20 4.96 -15.81 1.24
C VAL A 20 4.58 -17.02 0.37
N ALA A 21 5.21 -17.19 -0.79
CA ALA A 21 4.96 -18.34 -1.66
C ALA A 21 5.30 -19.68 -0.98
N VAL A 22 6.42 -19.74 -0.25
CA VAL A 22 6.83 -20.91 0.53
C VAL A 22 5.85 -21.18 1.68
N LEU A 23 5.40 -20.15 2.39
CA LEU A 23 4.39 -20.29 3.46
C LEU A 23 3.08 -20.89 2.93
N VAL A 24 2.61 -20.43 1.77
CA VAL A 24 1.42 -20.99 1.11
C VAL A 24 1.64 -22.44 0.72
N TRP A 25 2.78 -22.76 0.10
CA TRP A 25 3.09 -24.14 -0.29
C TRP A 25 3.12 -25.08 0.92
N ARG A 26 3.66 -24.61 2.05
CA ARG A 26 3.70 -25.37 3.31
C ARG A 26 2.38 -25.36 4.09
N ARG A 27 1.31 -24.74 3.57
CA ARG A 27 0.00 -24.55 4.23
C ARG A 27 0.11 -23.86 5.59
N ALA A 28 1.12 -23.00 5.77
CA ALA A 28 1.36 -22.26 7.00
C ALA A 28 0.83 -20.82 6.86
N TYR A 29 -0.38 -20.56 7.37
CA TYR A 29 -1.10 -19.31 7.11
C TYR A 29 -0.98 -18.24 8.19
N SER A 30 -0.36 -18.53 9.34
CA SER A 30 -0.38 -17.65 10.53
C SER A 30 0.17 -16.24 10.27
N TRP A 31 1.16 -16.09 9.38
CA TRP A 31 1.77 -14.79 9.03
C TRP A 31 1.55 -14.38 7.58
N TYR A 32 0.85 -15.20 6.79
CA TYR A 32 0.69 -15.02 5.35
C TYR A 32 0.19 -13.61 5.01
N ARG A 33 -0.92 -13.18 5.64
CA ARG A 33 -1.57 -11.91 5.32
C ARG A 33 -0.66 -10.70 5.59
N VAL A 34 -0.01 -10.67 6.75
CA VAL A 34 0.88 -9.56 7.14
C VAL A 34 2.07 -9.45 6.20
N LEU A 35 2.69 -10.59 5.87
CA LEU A 35 3.85 -10.61 4.98
C LEU A 35 3.47 -10.25 3.54
N THR A 36 2.28 -10.65 3.07
CA THR A 36 1.76 -10.21 1.76
C THR A 36 1.53 -8.70 1.74
N VAL A 37 0.88 -8.14 2.76
CA VAL A 37 0.68 -6.68 2.86
C VAL A 37 2.02 -5.94 2.86
N ALA A 38 3.00 -6.41 3.64
CA ALA A 38 4.33 -5.81 3.68
C ALA A 38 5.06 -5.92 2.33
N ALA A 39 4.97 -7.05 1.63
CA ALA A 39 5.58 -7.26 0.32
C ALA A 39 5.01 -6.30 -0.74
N ILE A 40 3.69 -6.22 -0.83
CA ILE A 40 2.99 -5.37 -1.81
C ILE A 40 3.14 -3.89 -1.46
N GLY A 41 2.99 -3.53 -0.18
CA GLY A 41 3.20 -2.16 0.28
C GLY A 41 4.61 -1.65 -0.02
N SER A 42 5.62 -2.48 0.24
CA SER A 42 7.01 -2.14 -0.10
C SER A 42 7.21 -2.01 -1.62
N LEU A 43 6.54 -2.85 -2.42
CA LEU A 43 6.66 -2.78 -3.88
C LEU A 43 6.15 -1.44 -4.41
N VAL A 44 5.00 -0.99 -3.92
CA VAL A 44 4.38 0.29 -4.31
C VAL A 44 5.29 1.46 -3.93
N VAL A 45 5.88 1.44 -2.73
CA VAL A 45 6.82 2.49 -2.28
C VAL A 45 8.10 2.47 -3.10
N ALA A 46 8.66 1.30 -3.40
CA ALA A 46 9.85 1.15 -4.24
C ALA A 46 9.60 1.72 -5.64
N TRP A 47 8.46 1.37 -6.24
CA TRP A 47 8.05 1.88 -7.55
C TRP A 47 7.89 3.40 -7.55
N GLY A 48 7.12 3.96 -6.61
CA GLY A 48 6.89 5.39 -6.50
C GLY A 48 8.19 6.18 -6.28
N SER A 49 9.09 5.65 -5.47
CA SER A 49 10.41 6.25 -5.24
C SER A 49 11.31 6.15 -6.46
N GLY A 50 11.22 5.06 -7.22
CA GLY A 50 12.04 4.82 -8.42
C GLY A 50 11.69 5.72 -9.60
N GLN A 51 10.42 6.15 -9.72
CA GLN A 51 10.02 7.07 -10.79
C GLN A 51 10.23 8.55 -10.46
N SER A 52 10.40 8.91 -9.18
CA SER A 52 10.62 10.30 -8.75
C SER A 52 11.86 10.91 -9.46
N PRO A 53 11.78 12.13 -10.01
CA PRO A 53 10.74 13.14 -9.83
C PRO A 53 9.61 13.12 -10.88
N TYR A 54 9.52 12.07 -11.69
CA TYR A 54 8.58 12.00 -12.80
C TYR A 54 7.20 11.50 -12.39
N LEU A 55 6.16 12.14 -12.94
CA LEU A 55 4.79 11.62 -12.96
C LEU A 55 4.57 10.77 -14.22
N LEU A 56 5.06 11.26 -15.37
CA LEU A 56 5.15 10.53 -16.63
C LEU A 56 6.62 10.51 -17.07
N PRO A 57 7.32 9.37 -16.98
CA PRO A 57 8.75 9.29 -17.25
C PRO A 57 9.18 9.95 -18.58
N GLY A 58 10.15 10.86 -18.50
CA GLY A 58 10.70 11.56 -19.66
C GLY A 58 9.77 12.61 -20.30
N ARG A 59 8.57 12.86 -19.74
CA ARG A 59 7.58 13.78 -20.31
C ARG A 59 7.07 14.82 -19.32
N LEU A 60 6.77 14.41 -18.09
CA LEU A 60 6.11 15.28 -17.10
C LEU A 60 6.63 14.97 -15.69
N THR A 61 7.14 15.99 -15.01
CA THR A 61 7.56 15.89 -13.61
C THR A 61 6.40 16.15 -12.65
N ILE A 62 6.50 15.62 -11.43
CA ILE A 62 5.53 15.91 -10.36
C ILE A 62 5.41 17.42 -10.15
N GLY A 63 6.54 18.14 -10.14
CA GLY A 63 6.61 19.59 -10.00
C GLY A 63 5.86 20.37 -11.09
N GLN A 64 5.87 19.86 -12.33
CA GLN A 64 5.12 20.45 -13.45
C GLN A 64 3.62 20.14 -13.39
N ALA A 65 3.23 19.05 -12.70
CA ALA A 65 1.85 18.58 -12.62
C ALA A 65 1.10 19.08 -11.36
N ILE A 66 1.74 19.84 -10.48
CA ILE A 66 1.13 20.33 -9.24
C ILE A 66 0.00 21.32 -9.57
N ALA A 67 -1.13 21.19 -8.87
CA ALA A 67 -2.21 22.17 -8.94
C ALA A 67 -1.79 23.52 -8.34
N PRO A 68 -2.52 24.62 -8.60
CA PRO A 68 -2.32 25.89 -7.89
C PRO A 68 -2.32 25.69 -6.36
N PRO A 69 -1.53 26.46 -5.58
CA PRO A 69 -1.27 26.15 -4.16
C PRO A 69 -2.52 25.95 -3.31
N ALA A 70 -3.56 26.76 -3.50
CA ALA A 70 -4.81 26.64 -2.77
C ALA A 70 -5.54 25.32 -3.07
N THR A 71 -5.66 24.97 -4.35
CA THR A 71 -6.26 23.69 -4.78
C THR A 71 -5.43 22.50 -4.29
N GLN A 72 -4.11 22.56 -4.41
CA GLN A 72 -3.21 21.51 -3.93
C GLN A 72 -3.38 21.27 -2.43
N ALA A 73 -3.45 22.33 -1.62
CA ALA A 73 -3.66 22.22 -0.18
C ALA A 73 -5.01 21.54 0.16
N VAL A 74 -6.10 21.94 -0.51
CA VAL A 74 -7.42 21.33 -0.33
C VAL A 74 -7.40 19.85 -0.71
N LEU A 75 -6.79 19.48 -1.84
CA LEU A 75 -6.69 18.09 -2.26
C LEU A 75 -5.90 17.24 -1.27
N LEU A 76 -4.82 17.77 -0.69
CA LEU A 76 -4.04 17.08 0.35
C LEU A 76 -4.85 16.88 1.63
N VAL A 77 -5.64 17.88 2.05
CA VAL A 77 -6.54 17.75 3.21
C VAL A 77 -7.60 16.68 2.93
N ILE A 78 -8.24 16.71 1.77
CA ILE A 78 -9.24 15.69 1.39
C ILE A 78 -8.61 14.29 1.37
N ALA A 79 -7.42 14.14 0.79
CA ALA A 79 -6.71 12.86 0.76
C ALA A 79 -6.40 12.35 2.18
N ALA A 80 -5.96 13.25 3.08
CA ALA A 80 -5.70 12.89 4.48
C ALA A 80 -6.99 12.48 5.21
N VAL A 81 -8.10 13.20 5.00
CA VAL A 81 -9.41 12.85 5.55
C VAL A 81 -9.88 11.50 5.01
N LEU A 82 -9.72 11.23 3.72
CA LEU A 82 -10.06 9.93 3.12
C LEU A 82 -9.26 8.80 3.78
N VAL A 83 -7.95 8.96 3.97
CA VAL A 83 -7.13 7.96 4.67
C VAL A 83 -7.61 7.78 6.12
N ALA A 84 -7.87 8.88 6.83
CA ALA A 84 -8.30 8.85 8.23
C ALA A 84 -9.70 8.24 8.44
N VAL A 85 -10.56 8.25 7.43
CA VAL A 85 -11.92 7.68 7.52
C VAL A 85 -11.97 6.27 6.94
N VAL A 86 -11.44 6.08 5.73
CA VAL A 86 -11.56 4.80 4.99
C VAL A 86 -10.70 3.72 5.63
N VAL A 87 -9.46 4.02 6.03
CA VAL A 87 -8.56 2.99 6.59
C VAL A 87 -9.12 2.41 7.89
N PRO A 88 -9.59 3.22 8.88
CA PRO A 88 -10.22 2.66 10.08
C PRO A 88 -11.52 1.93 9.80
N ALA A 89 -12.36 2.43 8.88
CA ALA A 89 -13.61 1.76 8.51
C ALA A 89 -13.34 0.36 7.90
N MET A 90 -12.38 0.25 6.99
CA MET A 90 -11.96 -1.02 6.41
C MET A 90 -11.31 -1.93 7.47
N GLY A 91 -10.49 -1.37 8.36
CA GLY A 91 -9.91 -2.11 9.47
C GLY A 91 -10.96 -2.68 10.42
N LEU A 92 -11.97 -1.89 10.78
CA LEU A 92 -13.10 -2.32 11.61
C LEU A 92 -13.92 -3.40 10.91
N LEU A 93 -14.26 -3.20 9.63
CA LEU A 93 -15.02 -4.17 8.84
C LEU A 93 -14.27 -5.51 8.78
N TYR A 94 -12.98 -5.47 8.47
CA TYR A 94 -12.14 -6.66 8.45
C TYR A 94 -12.05 -7.36 9.81
N TYR A 95 -11.99 -6.60 10.90
CA TYR A 95 -11.97 -7.13 12.25
C TYR A 95 -13.29 -7.82 12.63
N LEU A 96 -14.43 -7.23 12.26
CA LEU A 96 -15.75 -7.80 12.50
C LEU A 96 -15.99 -9.06 11.67
N ASP A 97 -15.55 -9.05 10.41
CA ASP A 97 -15.57 -10.20 9.50
C ASP A 97 -14.78 -11.38 10.08
N GLN A 98 -13.56 -11.13 10.57
CA GLN A 98 -12.73 -12.15 11.23
C GLN A 98 -13.35 -12.75 12.50
N ARG A 99 -14.39 -12.13 13.06
CA ARG A 99 -15.11 -12.60 14.26
C ARG A 99 -16.47 -13.23 13.93
N SER A 100 -16.80 -13.42 12.66
CA SER A 100 -18.14 -13.85 12.20
C SER A 100 -19.27 -12.97 12.73
N ALA A 101 -18.97 -11.72 13.15
CA ALA A 101 -19.94 -10.80 13.72
C ALA A 101 -20.84 -10.13 12.65
N LEU A 102 -20.56 -10.41 11.37
CA LEU A 102 -21.31 -9.92 10.22
C LEU A 102 -22.32 -10.95 9.69
N GLU A 103 -22.30 -12.19 10.21
CA GLU A 103 -23.25 -13.23 9.82
C GLU A 103 -24.63 -12.92 10.46
N SER A 104 -25.66 -12.82 9.63
CA SER A 104 -27.05 -12.70 10.10
C SER A 104 -27.53 -14.04 10.67
N PRO A 105 -28.27 -14.06 11.80
CA PRO A 105 -28.85 -15.29 12.33
C PRO A 105 -29.70 -15.95 11.24
N GLU A 106 -29.46 -17.24 10.96
CA GLU A 106 -30.32 -18.01 10.07
C GLU A 106 -31.77 -17.92 10.56
N ALA A 107 -32.67 -17.46 9.68
CA ALA A 107 -34.10 -17.33 9.92
C ALA A 107 -34.85 -18.64 9.58
#